data_AF-A0A936K228-F1
#
_entry.id   AF-A0A936K228-F1
#
_cell.length_a   1.000
_cell.length_b   1.000
_cell.length_c   1.000
_cell.angle_alpha   90.00
_cell.angle_beta   90.00
_cell.angle_gamma   90.00
#
_symmetry.space_group_name_H-M   'P 1'
#
loop_
_entity.id
_entity.type
_entity.pdbx_description
1 polymer ?
#
loop_
_entity_poly.entity_id
_entity_poly.type
_entity_poly.pdbx_seq_one_letter_code
_entity_poly.pdbx_strand_id
1 'polypeptide(L)'
;MDRLLVLRLRSKGVAAEALLNGLPLARTPKNGGDCCMPVHEFVIAGANKLELVIGPPPLAPGAPAPAPVVGDGDARADAALLLPRVGQLASEHAARLLGQVSWASVDGEVYRPPLRLSQEFDIPVRFPRWRWLDAPPIAAADDLRGPVATFLQDVAIALSRGDPEHLIVAAKLRFEELALAYQRPAADDLARWRARVQLLHAQKSLRPELPTPESLQLRPVADGRLLECLAADGLPVLRCARPDGSPIYWPMRLAAVERRFYPLR
;
A
#
# COMPACT_ATOMS: atom_id res chain seq x y z
N MET A 1 22.57 7.91 0.07
CA MET A 1 21.48 7.93 1.05
C MET A 1 21.88 7.19 2.32
N ASP A 2 21.76 7.85 3.47
CA ASP A 2 22.23 7.30 4.75
C ASP A 2 21.10 6.74 5.63
N ARG A 3 19.86 7.14 5.37
CA ARG A 3 18.69 6.77 6.18
C ARG A 3 17.50 6.37 5.30
N LEU A 4 16.73 5.42 5.80
CA LEU A 4 15.51 4.92 5.18
C LEU A 4 14.35 5.16 6.14
N LEU A 5 13.29 5.82 5.69
CA LEU A 5 12.06 5.95 6.46
C LEU A 5 11.19 4.73 6.23
N VAL A 6 10.80 4.09 7.33
CA VAL A 6 10.14 2.79 7.34
C VAL A 6 8.89 2.84 8.20
N LEU A 7 7.77 2.34 7.66
CA LEU A 7 6.59 2.01 8.45
C LEU A 7 6.67 0.55 8.87
N ARG A 8 6.47 0.30 10.15
CA ARG A 8 6.26 -1.03 10.71
C ARG A 8 4.85 -1.14 11.28
N LEU A 9 4.19 -2.27 11.02
CA LEU A 9 2.94 -2.67 11.64
C LEU A 9 3.14 -4.05 12.26
N ARG A 10 2.85 -4.19 13.54
CA ARG A 10 2.75 -5.50 14.21
C ARG A 10 1.38 -5.66 14.82
N SER A 11 0.84 -6.87 14.78
CA SER A 11 -0.34 -7.20 15.58
C SER A 11 -0.33 -8.65 16.03
N LYS A 12 -1.12 -8.94 17.06
CA LYS A 12 -1.36 -10.27 17.61
C LYS A 12 -2.84 -10.39 17.95
N GLY A 13 -3.47 -11.50 17.58
CA GLY A 13 -4.87 -11.80 17.93
C GLY A 13 -5.92 -10.86 17.31
N VAL A 14 -5.49 -9.90 16.48
CA VAL A 14 -6.38 -8.95 15.81
C VAL A 14 -5.85 -8.58 14.43
N ALA A 15 -6.79 -8.34 13.51
CA ALA A 15 -6.48 -7.74 12.21
C ALA A 15 -6.24 -6.25 12.40
N ALA A 16 -5.22 -5.70 11.76
CA ALA A 16 -4.90 -4.28 11.84
C ALA A 16 -4.51 -3.73 10.46
N GLU A 17 -4.79 -2.45 10.22
CA GLU A 17 -4.32 -1.71 9.04
C GLU A 17 -3.62 -0.42 9.50
N ALA A 18 -2.42 -0.17 8.97
CA ALA A 18 -1.68 1.06 9.22
C ALA A 18 -1.82 1.99 8.02
N LEU A 19 -2.16 3.25 8.30
CA LEU A 19 -2.26 4.29 7.30
C LEU A 19 -1.25 5.41 7.58
N LEU A 20 -0.71 6.01 6.53
CA LEU A 20 0.11 7.22 6.59
C LEU A 20 -0.51 8.26 5.65
N ASN A 21 -0.89 9.42 6.18
CA ASN A 21 -1.52 10.50 5.42
C ASN A 21 -2.73 10.01 4.58
N GLY A 22 -3.60 9.21 5.20
CA GLY A 22 -4.80 8.65 4.54
C GLY A 22 -4.52 7.52 3.54
N LEU A 23 -3.27 7.04 3.43
CA LEU A 23 -2.90 5.91 2.57
C LEU A 23 -2.75 4.63 3.39
N PRO A 24 -3.52 3.56 3.12
CA PRO A 24 -3.31 2.26 3.73
C PRO A 24 -2.03 1.62 3.18
N LEU A 25 -1.06 1.32 4.04
CA LEU A 25 0.27 0.86 3.59
C LEU A 25 0.60 -0.57 4.01
N ALA A 26 0.11 -0.99 5.16
CA ALA A 26 0.30 -2.34 5.67
C ALA A 26 -0.98 -2.84 6.33
N ARG A 27 -1.26 -4.14 6.20
CA ARG A 27 -2.39 -4.80 6.84
C ARG A 27 -1.97 -6.17 7.33
N THR A 28 -2.37 -6.52 8.55
CA THR A 28 -2.15 -7.84 9.14
C THR A 28 -3.48 -8.61 9.27
N PRO A 29 -3.47 -9.94 9.09
CA PRO A 29 -4.65 -10.78 9.27
C PRO A 29 -5.06 -10.92 10.75
N LYS A 30 -6.20 -11.57 11.02
CA LYS A 30 -6.76 -11.72 12.38
C LYS A 30 -5.82 -12.42 13.37
N ASN A 31 -5.01 -13.37 12.92
CA ASN A 31 -4.01 -14.04 13.75
C ASN A 31 -2.80 -13.16 14.07
N GLY A 32 -2.67 -12.00 13.42
CA GLY A 32 -1.56 -11.08 13.60
C GLY A 32 -0.51 -11.17 12.51
N GLY A 33 0.61 -10.49 12.73
CA GLY A 33 1.75 -10.47 11.81
C GLY A 33 2.70 -9.32 12.09
N ASP A 34 3.79 -9.29 11.33
CA ASP A 34 4.77 -8.19 11.31
C ASP A 34 5.01 -7.79 9.85
N CYS A 35 4.79 -6.52 9.55
CA CYS A 35 4.97 -5.93 8.24
C CYS A 35 5.88 -4.72 8.37
N CYS A 36 6.87 -4.61 7.49
CA CYS A 36 7.87 -3.55 7.51
C CYS A 36 8.19 -3.12 6.08
N MET A 37 8.00 -1.83 5.76
CA MET A 37 8.26 -1.32 4.41
C MET A 37 8.73 0.13 4.38
N PRO A 38 9.55 0.52 3.38
CA PRO A 38 9.90 1.91 3.17
C PRO A 38 8.69 2.74 2.70
N VAL A 39 8.67 4.03 3.06
CA VAL A 39 7.48 4.89 2.86
C VAL A 39 7.80 6.33 2.44
N HIS A 40 8.92 6.56 1.75
CA HIS A 40 9.31 7.90 1.29
C HIS A 40 8.28 8.51 0.33
N GLU A 41 7.49 7.67 -0.32
CA GLU A 41 6.48 8.01 -1.32
C GLU A 41 5.21 8.63 -0.72
N PHE A 42 5.02 8.47 0.58
CA PHE A 42 3.74 8.71 1.24
C PHE A 42 3.81 9.81 2.30
N VAL A 43 4.98 10.43 2.47
CA VAL A 43 5.18 11.55 3.39
C VAL A 43 4.88 12.88 2.75
N ILE A 44 4.48 13.84 3.57
CA ILE A 44 4.19 15.22 3.16
C ILE A 44 5.09 16.20 3.90
N ALA A 45 5.20 17.40 3.36
CA ALA A 45 5.85 18.51 4.05
C ALA A 45 4.98 18.98 5.21
N GLY A 46 5.58 19.16 6.38
CA GLY A 46 4.88 19.54 7.61
C GLY A 46 4.38 18.33 8.41
N ALA A 47 3.24 18.51 9.08
CA ALA A 47 2.64 17.49 9.92
C ALA A 47 2.22 16.27 9.09
N ASN A 48 2.69 15.09 9.49
CA ASN A 48 2.28 13.81 8.93
C ASN A 48 1.38 13.11 9.94
N LYS A 49 0.42 12.31 9.45
CA LYS A 49 -0.53 11.57 10.27
C LYS A 49 -0.33 10.08 10.12
N LEU A 50 0.01 9.39 11.21
CA LEU A 50 0.01 7.92 11.30
C LEU A 50 -1.30 7.48 11.93
N GLU A 51 -1.96 6.51 11.32
CA GLU A 51 -3.21 5.94 11.82
C GLU A 51 -3.08 4.42 11.94
N LEU A 52 -3.71 3.88 12.98
CA LEU A 52 -3.87 2.44 13.23
C LEU A 52 -5.35 2.13 13.30
N VAL A 53 -5.82 1.21 12.46
CA VAL A 53 -7.20 0.72 12.45
C VAL A 53 -7.23 -0.72 12.93
N ILE A 54 -7.95 -0.97 14.01
CA ILE A 54 -8.16 -2.30 14.61
C ILE A 54 -9.47 -2.89 14.10
N GLY A 55 -9.43 -4.14 13.63
CA GLY A 55 -10.55 -4.76 12.94
C GLY A 55 -11.01 -3.93 11.74
N PRO A 56 -10.11 -3.58 10.80
CA PRO A 56 -10.48 -2.79 9.63
C PRO A 56 -11.63 -3.46 8.88
N PRO A 57 -12.58 -2.69 8.32
CA PRO A 57 -13.71 -3.27 7.62
C PRO A 57 -13.22 -4.19 6.50
N PRO A 58 -13.96 -5.27 6.20
CA PRO A 58 -13.65 -6.08 5.04
C PRO A 58 -13.63 -5.18 3.81
N LEU A 59 -12.66 -5.39 2.92
CA LEU A 59 -12.53 -4.58 1.73
C LEU A 59 -13.61 -4.91 0.69
N ALA A 60 -14.25 -6.08 0.83
CA ALA A 60 -15.41 -6.48 0.03
C ALA A 60 -16.64 -5.55 0.25
N PRO A 61 -17.24 -4.99 -0.82
CA PRO A 61 -18.45 -4.18 -0.79
C PRO A 61 -19.60 -4.94 -0.15
N GLY A 62 -20.37 -4.22 0.67
CA GLY A 62 -21.54 -4.78 1.34
C GLY A 62 -21.20 -5.77 2.47
N ALA A 63 -19.93 -6.00 2.77
CA ALA A 63 -19.57 -6.78 3.94
C ALA A 63 -20.06 -6.07 5.21
N PRO A 64 -20.70 -6.79 6.14
CA PRO A 64 -21.25 -6.18 7.34
C PRO A 64 -20.13 -5.55 8.17
N ALA A 65 -20.47 -4.45 8.83
CA ALA A 65 -19.57 -3.86 9.82
C ALA A 65 -19.20 -4.92 10.88
N PRO A 66 -17.94 -4.95 11.33
CA PRO A 66 -17.53 -5.86 12.39
C PRO A 66 -18.43 -5.72 13.62
N ALA A 67 -18.88 -6.84 14.18
CA ALA A 67 -19.65 -6.84 15.42
C ALA A 67 -18.79 -6.39 16.62
N PRO A 68 -19.41 -5.87 17.70
CA PRO A 68 -18.71 -5.65 18.96
C PRO A 68 -18.04 -6.91 19.47
N VAL A 69 -16.87 -6.76 20.09
CA VAL A 69 -16.04 -7.86 20.60
C VAL A 69 -15.72 -7.60 22.08
N VAL A 70 -15.80 -8.64 22.91
CA VAL A 70 -15.30 -8.59 24.29
C VAL A 70 -13.80 -8.84 24.25
N GLY A 71 -13.02 -7.96 24.85
CA GLY A 71 -11.57 -8.05 24.92
C GLY A 71 -11.11 -9.25 25.75
N ASP A 72 -10.03 -9.88 25.28
CA ASP A 72 -9.37 -11.05 25.86
C ASP A 72 -8.07 -10.70 26.62
N GLY A 73 -7.71 -9.41 26.68
CA GLY A 73 -6.45 -8.95 27.29
C GLY A 73 -5.15 -9.29 26.53
N ASP A 74 -5.20 -10.09 25.45
CA ASP A 74 -3.99 -10.52 24.72
C ASP A 74 -3.86 -9.87 23.34
N ALA A 75 -4.99 -9.54 22.70
CA ALA A 75 -4.99 -8.90 21.39
C ALA A 75 -4.34 -7.51 21.45
N ARG A 76 -3.45 -7.22 20.49
CA ARG A 76 -2.69 -5.97 20.44
C ARG A 76 -2.23 -5.62 19.03
N ALA A 77 -1.99 -4.34 18.78
CA ALA A 77 -1.37 -3.87 17.55
C ALA A 77 -0.55 -2.59 17.78
N ASP A 78 0.55 -2.43 17.05
CA ASP A 78 1.34 -1.21 16.98
C ASP A 78 1.70 -0.86 15.54
N ALA A 79 1.54 0.42 15.20
CA ALA A 79 2.10 1.01 14.00
C ALA A 79 3.18 2.01 14.41
N ALA A 80 4.36 1.94 13.80
CA ALA A 80 5.49 2.79 14.13
C ALA A 80 6.19 3.30 12.87
N LEU A 81 6.58 4.57 12.88
CA LEU A 81 7.42 5.17 11.85
C LEU A 81 8.86 5.27 12.37
N LEU A 82 9.78 4.59 11.70
CA LEU A 82 11.17 4.42 12.10
C LEU A 82 12.11 5.04 11.05
N LEU A 83 13.24 5.57 11.51
CA LEU A 83 14.28 6.12 10.64
C LEU A 83 15.65 5.43 10.88
N PRO A 84 15.79 4.14 10.50
CA PRO A 84 17.06 3.43 10.54
C PRO A 84 18.09 4.03 9.57
N ARG A 85 19.37 3.73 9.84
CA ARG A 85 20.42 3.88 8.81
C ARG A 85 20.26 2.79 7.76
N VAL A 86 20.65 3.06 6.52
CA VAL A 86 20.60 2.06 5.45
C VAL A 86 21.45 0.84 5.86
N GLY A 87 20.91 -0.36 5.68
CA GLY A 87 21.53 -1.63 6.08
C GLY A 87 21.36 -2.01 7.55
N GLN A 88 20.77 -1.15 8.39
CA GLN A 88 20.46 -1.46 9.79
C GLN A 88 19.04 -1.99 9.97
N LEU A 89 18.82 -2.70 11.08
CA LEU A 89 17.51 -3.25 11.43
C LEU A 89 16.50 -2.11 11.71
N ALA A 90 15.31 -2.22 11.13
CA ALA A 90 14.17 -1.35 11.44
C ALA A 90 13.52 -1.78 12.77
N SER A 91 14.16 -1.44 13.89
CA SER A 91 13.63 -1.69 15.24
C SER A 91 13.74 -0.45 16.13
N GLU A 92 12.90 -0.36 17.15
CA GLU A 92 12.94 0.74 18.13
C GLU A 92 14.28 0.81 18.91
N HIS A 93 14.99 -0.31 18.98
CA HIS A 93 16.30 -0.40 19.64
C HIS A 93 17.45 0.10 18.74
N ALA A 94 17.28 0.09 17.42
CA ALA A 94 18.33 0.38 16.44
C ALA A 94 18.03 1.59 15.54
N ALA A 95 16.80 2.11 15.58
CA ALA A 95 16.32 3.20 14.74
C ALA A 95 15.67 4.31 15.57
N ARG A 96 15.74 5.54 15.09
CA ARG A 96 15.00 6.66 15.67
C ARG A 96 13.50 6.44 15.43
N LEU A 97 12.71 6.38 16.50
CA LEU A 97 11.25 6.42 16.43
C LEU A 97 10.79 7.86 16.15
N LEU A 98 9.94 8.04 15.14
CA LEU A 98 9.39 9.34 14.76
C LEU A 98 7.92 9.50 15.19
N GLY A 99 7.16 8.41 15.18
CA GLY A 99 5.76 8.38 15.62
C GLY A 99 5.33 6.93 15.87
N GLN A 100 4.39 6.74 16.81
CA GLN A 100 3.85 5.44 17.17
C GLN A 100 2.39 5.54 17.62
N VAL A 101 1.58 4.63 17.12
CA VAL A 101 0.20 4.43 17.56
C VAL A 101 0.07 2.98 17.99
N SER A 102 -0.41 2.75 19.22
CA SER A 102 -0.51 1.42 19.80
C SER A 102 -1.90 1.20 20.42
N TRP A 103 -2.36 -0.05 20.36
CA TRP A 103 -3.60 -0.51 20.97
C TRP A 103 -3.39 -1.86 21.65
N ALA A 104 -4.04 -2.04 22.79
CA ALA A 104 -4.17 -3.33 23.46
C ALA A 104 -5.61 -3.54 23.90
N SER A 105 -6.08 -4.77 23.73
CA SER A 105 -7.33 -5.28 24.27
C SER A 105 -7.27 -5.28 25.80
N VAL A 106 -8.35 -4.84 26.43
CA VAL A 106 -8.52 -4.93 27.89
C VAL A 106 -9.48 -6.08 28.18
N ASP A 107 -9.07 -6.98 29.06
CA ASP A 107 -9.87 -8.17 29.40
C ASP A 107 -11.25 -7.77 29.94
N GLY A 108 -12.31 -8.37 29.38
CA GLY A 108 -13.70 -8.10 29.75
C GLY A 108 -14.29 -6.79 29.20
N GLU A 109 -13.50 -5.90 28.60
CA GLU A 109 -14.02 -4.66 28.00
C GLU A 109 -14.53 -4.88 26.58
N VAL A 110 -15.70 -4.29 26.26
CA VAL A 110 -16.23 -4.35 24.90
C VAL A 110 -15.63 -3.25 24.04
N TYR A 111 -15.01 -3.63 22.92
CA TYR A 111 -14.61 -2.69 21.87
C TYR A 111 -15.42 -2.91 20.58
N ARG A 112 -15.57 -1.86 19.77
CA ARG A 112 -16.37 -1.88 18.54
C ARG A 112 -15.47 -1.59 17.33
N PRO A 113 -15.05 -2.62 16.58
CA PRO A 113 -14.31 -2.41 15.35
C PRO A 113 -15.22 -1.80 14.25
N PRO A 114 -14.67 -1.00 13.31
CA PRO A 114 -13.28 -0.58 13.27
C PRO A 114 -12.96 0.50 14.32
N LEU A 115 -11.93 0.26 15.14
CA LEU A 115 -11.41 1.27 16.07
C LEU A 115 -10.24 1.98 15.38
N ARG A 116 -10.29 3.31 15.32
CA ARG A 116 -9.26 4.13 14.70
C ARG A 116 -8.52 4.95 15.76
N LEU A 117 -7.19 4.83 15.75
CA LEU A 117 -6.27 5.60 16.56
C LEU A 117 -5.36 6.39 15.62
N SER A 118 -4.92 7.57 16.03
CA SER A 118 -4.05 8.39 15.21
C SER A 118 -3.10 9.25 16.02
N GLN A 119 -1.95 9.55 15.43
CA GLN A 119 -0.98 10.51 15.94
C GLN A 119 -0.47 11.37 14.79
N GLU A 120 -0.38 12.67 15.04
CA GLU A 120 0.31 13.61 14.17
C GLU A 120 1.74 13.87 14.67
N PHE A 121 2.68 14.02 13.76
CA PHE A 121 4.08 14.28 14.07
C PHE A 121 4.79 14.97 12.89
N ASP A 122 5.88 15.67 13.21
CA ASP A 122 6.76 16.24 12.20
C ASP A 122 7.92 15.29 11.89
N ILE A 123 8.25 15.17 10.61
CA ILE A 123 9.40 14.39 10.19
C ILE A 123 10.63 15.33 10.13
N PRO A 124 11.71 15.07 10.90
CA PRO A 124 12.84 15.98 11.05
C PRO A 124 13.77 16.03 9.83
N VAL A 125 13.38 15.39 8.73
CA VAL A 125 14.12 15.35 7.46
C VAL A 125 13.17 15.67 6.33
N ARG A 126 13.66 16.40 5.32
CA ARG A 126 12.86 16.74 4.15
C ARG A 126 12.99 15.64 3.10
N PHE A 127 11.85 15.16 2.62
CA PHE A 127 11.78 14.29 1.45
C PHE A 127 11.32 15.10 0.23
N PRO A 128 11.68 14.68 -0.99
CA PRO A 128 11.12 15.26 -2.20
C PRO A 128 9.59 15.22 -2.16
N ARG A 129 8.94 16.28 -2.63
CA ARG A 129 7.49 16.31 -2.80
C ARG A 129 7.11 15.40 -3.96
N TRP A 130 6.08 14.59 -3.76
CA TRP A 130 5.52 13.70 -4.78
C TRP A 130 4.35 14.34 -5.51
N ARG A 131 4.29 14.19 -6.84
CA ARG A 131 3.27 14.80 -7.70
C ARG A 131 1.87 14.26 -7.47
N TRP A 132 1.71 13.08 -6.86
CA TRP A 132 0.37 12.60 -6.51
C TRP A 132 -0.34 13.53 -5.52
N LEU A 133 0.41 14.31 -4.72
CA LEU A 133 -0.14 15.32 -3.81
C LEU A 133 -0.85 16.46 -4.56
N ASP A 134 -0.51 16.66 -5.82
CA ASP A 134 -1.08 17.68 -6.71
C ASP A 134 -2.21 17.11 -7.57
N ALA A 135 -2.47 15.79 -7.52
CA ALA A 135 -3.57 15.18 -8.25
C ALA A 135 -4.92 15.68 -7.69
N PRO A 136 -5.89 16.04 -8.55
CA PRO A 136 -7.21 16.46 -8.11
C PRO A 136 -7.94 15.31 -7.39
N PRO A 137 -8.75 15.58 -6.37
CA PRO A 137 -9.64 14.58 -5.79
C PRO A 137 -10.61 14.03 -6.84
N ILE A 138 -10.87 12.73 -6.76
CA ILE A 138 -11.77 12.00 -7.65
C ILE A 138 -13.19 12.07 -7.06
N ALA A 139 -14.08 12.77 -7.75
CA ALA A 139 -15.44 13.02 -7.26
C ALA A 139 -16.31 11.76 -7.25
N ALA A 140 -16.21 10.92 -8.28
CA ALA A 140 -17.03 9.71 -8.44
C ALA A 140 -16.13 8.53 -8.86
N ALA A 141 -15.62 7.79 -7.87
CA ALA A 141 -14.74 6.65 -8.12
C ALA A 141 -15.45 5.53 -8.91
N ASP A 142 -16.75 5.36 -8.71
CA ASP A 142 -17.54 4.33 -9.38
C ASP A 142 -17.62 4.53 -10.91
N ASP A 143 -17.67 5.78 -11.36
CA ASP A 143 -17.66 6.11 -12.79
C ASP A 143 -16.35 5.72 -13.48
N LEU A 144 -15.28 5.55 -12.70
CA LEU A 144 -13.96 5.16 -13.19
C LEU A 144 -13.75 3.64 -13.22
N ARG A 145 -14.68 2.80 -12.75
CA ARG A 145 -14.49 1.33 -12.73
C ARG A 145 -14.20 0.77 -14.13
N GLY A 146 -15.00 1.12 -15.13
CA GLY A 146 -14.80 0.68 -16.52
C GLY A 146 -13.45 1.11 -17.12
N PRO A 147 -13.14 2.41 -17.11
CA PRO A 147 -11.85 2.92 -17.57
C PRO A 147 -10.64 2.35 -16.82
N VAL A 148 -10.71 2.20 -15.49
CA VAL A 148 -9.62 1.60 -14.69
C VAL A 148 -9.47 0.12 -15.01
N ALA A 149 -10.56 -0.64 -15.13
CA ALA A 149 -10.50 -2.04 -15.55
C ALA A 149 -9.80 -2.19 -16.90
N THR A 150 -10.12 -1.34 -17.87
CA THR A 150 -9.47 -1.33 -19.20
C THR A 150 -7.96 -1.09 -19.07
N PHE A 151 -7.56 -0.06 -18.31
CA PHE A 151 -6.14 0.21 -18.05
C PHE A 151 -5.42 -0.97 -17.39
N LEU A 152 -6.05 -1.61 -16.40
CA LEU A 152 -5.46 -2.76 -15.70
C LEU A 152 -5.40 -4.01 -16.58
N GLN A 153 -6.36 -4.20 -17.49
CA GLN A 153 -6.32 -5.26 -18.50
C GLN A 153 -5.14 -5.09 -19.44
N ASP A 154 -4.87 -3.86 -19.92
CA ASP A 154 -3.70 -3.58 -20.76
C ASP A 154 -2.39 -3.92 -20.05
N VAL A 155 -2.27 -3.54 -18.76
CA VAL A 155 -1.13 -3.91 -17.91
C VAL A 155 -1.04 -5.43 -17.74
N ALA A 156 -2.16 -6.11 -17.46
CA ALA A 156 -2.20 -7.57 -17.29
C ALA A 156 -1.78 -8.32 -18.55
N ILE A 157 -2.22 -7.85 -19.72
CA ILE A 157 -1.84 -8.40 -21.04
C ILE A 157 -0.34 -8.19 -21.29
N ALA A 158 0.19 -7.00 -21.00
CA ALA A 158 1.63 -6.72 -21.15
C ALA A 158 2.48 -7.62 -20.24
N LEU A 159 2.11 -7.74 -18.96
CA LEU A 159 2.77 -8.65 -18.02
C LEU A 159 2.72 -10.11 -18.52
N SER A 160 1.58 -10.56 -19.05
CA SER A 160 1.42 -11.92 -19.59
C SER A 160 2.32 -12.21 -20.79
N ARG A 161 2.73 -11.17 -21.52
CA ARG A 161 3.68 -11.24 -22.64
C ARG A 161 5.13 -11.05 -22.20
N GLY A 162 5.38 -10.82 -20.91
CA GLY A 162 6.70 -10.50 -20.40
C GLY A 162 7.21 -9.12 -20.85
N ASP A 163 6.31 -8.19 -21.18
CA ASP A 163 6.63 -6.83 -21.61
C ASP A 163 6.63 -5.86 -20.42
N PRO A 164 7.81 -5.46 -19.90
CA PRO A 164 7.90 -4.48 -18.82
C PRO A 164 7.64 -3.04 -19.29
N GLU A 165 7.78 -2.73 -20.58
CA GLU A 165 7.80 -1.35 -21.08
C GLU A 165 6.44 -0.68 -20.92
N HIS A 166 5.36 -1.42 -21.10
CA HIS A 166 4.01 -0.88 -20.95
C HIS A 166 3.80 -0.21 -19.58
N LEU A 167 4.19 -0.89 -18.49
CA LEU A 167 4.09 -0.30 -17.15
C LEU A 167 5.16 0.75 -16.90
N ILE A 168 6.38 0.60 -17.44
CA ILE A 168 7.43 1.64 -17.33
C ILE A 168 6.94 2.97 -17.92
N VAL A 169 6.29 2.94 -19.08
CA VAL A 169 5.77 4.14 -19.73
C VAL A 169 4.63 4.74 -18.90
N ALA A 170 3.66 3.92 -18.47
CA ALA A 170 2.54 4.39 -17.65
C ALA A 170 3.01 4.97 -16.30
N ALA A 171 4.00 4.34 -15.66
CA ALA A 171 4.53 4.71 -14.35
C ALA A 171 5.83 5.53 -14.44
N LYS A 172 6.10 6.20 -15.56
CA LYS A 172 7.36 6.94 -15.78
C LYS A 172 7.66 7.93 -14.65
N LEU A 173 6.65 8.72 -14.27
CA LEU A 173 6.76 9.71 -13.20
C LEU A 173 7.17 9.06 -11.87
N ARG A 174 6.52 7.94 -11.52
CA ARG A 174 6.85 7.18 -10.32
C ARG A 174 8.30 6.71 -10.32
N PHE A 175 8.83 6.20 -11.44
CA PHE A 175 10.23 5.78 -11.49
C PHE A 175 11.21 6.95 -11.32
N GLU A 176 10.93 8.11 -11.92
CA GLU A 176 11.72 9.33 -11.74
C GLU A 176 11.69 9.81 -10.28
N GLU A 177 10.51 9.80 -9.66
CA GLU A 177 10.32 10.23 -8.26
C GLU A 177 10.94 9.25 -7.26
N LEU A 178 10.85 7.93 -7.51
CA LEU A 178 11.54 6.91 -6.72
C LEU A 178 13.07 7.11 -6.77
N ALA A 179 13.62 7.32 -7.97
CA ALA A 179 15.06 7.55 -8.13
C ALA A 179 15.52 8.76 -7.30
N LEU A 180 14.76 9.86 -7.33
CA LEU A 180 15.02 11.05 -6.53
C LEU A 180 14.87 10.79 -5.03
N ALA A 181 13.76 10.17 -4.62
CA ALA A 181 13.40 9.95 -3.22
C ALA A 181 14.34 8.97 -2.52
N TYR A 182 14.89 7.99 -3.24
CA TYR A 182 15.82 6.98 -2.73
C TYR A 182 17.29 7.26 -3.09
N GLN A 183 17.57 8.37 -3.80
CA GLN A 183 18.91 8.75 -4.28
C GLN A 183 19.60 7.60 -5.03
N ARG A 184 18.87 6.97 -5.96
CA ARG A 184 19.37 5.88 -6.81
C ARG A 184 19.32 6.29 -8.29
N PRO A 185 20.21 5.76 -9.14
CA PRO A 185 20.09 5.98 -10.58
C PRO A 185 18.79 5.36 -11.12
N ALA A 186 17.97 6.16 -11.81
CA ALA A 186 16.71 5.68 -12.41
C ALA A 186 16.95 4.52 -13.39
N ALA A 187 18.07 4.55 -14.12
CA ALA A 187 18.44 3.48 -15.05
C ALA A 187 18.57 2.11 -14.37
N ASP A 188 19.13 2.07 -13.15
CA ASP A 188 19.29 0.84 -12.39
C ASP A 188 17.95 0.31 -11.90
N ASP A 189 17.06 1.19 -11.43
CA ASP A 189 15.71 0.82 -10.99
C ASP A 189 14.90 0.24 -12.16
N LEU A 190 14.97 0.87 -13.34
CA LEU A 190 14.35 0.38 -14.57
C LEU A 190 14.96 -0.95 -15.05
N ALA A 191 16.29 -1.09 -15.01
CA ALA A 191 16.95 -2.33 -15.38
C ALA A 191 16.55 -3.49 -14.45
N ARG A 192 16.51 -3.26 -13.13
CA ARG A 192 16.03 -4.26 -12.15
C ARG A 192 14.57 -4.62 -12.37
N TRP A 193 13.72 -3.65 -12.72
CA TRP A 193 12.32 -3.89 -13.05
C TRP A 193 12.18 -4.78 -14.28
N ARG A 194 12.86 -4.45 -15.39
CA ARG A 194 12.86 -5.25 -16.62
C ARG A 194 13.31 -6.69 -16.35
N ALA A 195 14.44 -6.85 -15.67
CA ALA A 195 14.98 -8.16 -15.32
C ALA A 195 13.99 -8.96 -14.46
N ARG A 196 13.29 -8.32 -13.51
CA ARG A 196 12.28 -8.97 -12.67
C ARG A 196 11.09 -9.49 -13.49
N VAL A 197 10.54 -8.68 -14.38
CA VAL A 197 9.42 -9.09 -15.25
C VAL A 197 9.84 -10.23 -16.16
N GLN A 198 11.00 -10.11 -16.82
CA GLN A 198 11.54 -11.16 -17.70
C GLN A 198 11.77 -12.48 -16.96
N LEU A 199 12.33 -12.43 -15.75
CA LEU A 199 12.52 -13.61 -14.89
C LEU A 199 11.18 -14.28 -14.56
N LEU A 200 10.18 -13.51 -14.10
CA LEU A 200 8.87 -14.06 -13.75
C LEU A 200 8.14 -14.62 -14.97
N HIS A 201 8.30 -14.00 -16.14
CA HIS A 201 7.76 -14.51 -17.40
C HIS A 201 8.41 -15.84 -17.79
N ALA A 202 9.75 -15.94 -17.74
CA ALA A 202 10.49 -17.17 -17.99
C ALA A 202 10.07 -18.31 -17.02
N GLN A 203 9.76 -17.96 -15.78
CA GLN A 203 9.21 -18.87 -14.76
C GLN A 203 7.72 -19.16 -14.92
N LYS A 204 7.07 -18.70 -16.00
CA LYS A 204 5.63 -18.86 -16.27
C LYS A 204 4.74 -18.34 -15.12
N SER A 205 5.23 -17.38 -14.35
CA SER A 205 4.59 -16.83 -13.16
C SER A 205 3.83 -15.52 -13.42
N LEU A 206 3.77 -15.06 -14.68
CA LEU A 206 3.00 -13.88 -15.09
C LEU A 206 1.75 -14.30 -15.87
N ARG A 207 0.72 -14.71 -15.13
CA ARG A 207 -0.60 -15.02 -15.68
C ARG A 207 -1.69 -14.37 -14.81
N PRO A 208 -1.76 -13.03 -14.78
CA PRO A 208 -2.84 -12.37 -14.09
C PRO A 208 -4.18 -12.66 -14.76
N GLU A 209 -5.22 -12.86 -13.95
CA GLU A 209 -6.59 -12.81 -14.45
C GLU A 209 -6.89 -11.37 -14.91
N LEU A 210 -7.62 -11.25 -16.01
CA LEU A 210 -8.00 -9.94 -16.55
C LEU A 210 -9.11 -9.34 -15.67
N PRO A 211 -8.87 -8.19 -15.00
CA PRO A 211 -9.90 -7.57 -14.17
C PRO A 211 -11.09 -7.13 -15.01
N THR A 212 -12.30 -7.26 -14.50
CA THR A 212 -13.52 -6.69 -15.10
C THR A 212 -14.07 -5.58 -14.20
N PRO A 213 -14.94 -4.70 -14.71
CA PRO A 213 -15.56 -3.66 -13.87
C PRO A 213 -16.31 -4.23 -12.65
N GLU A 214 -16.83 -5.47 -12.76
CA GLU A 214 -17.57 -6.16 -11.70
C GLU A 214 -16.64 -6.81 -10.66
N SER A 215 -15.46 -7.29 -11.07
CA SER A 215 -14.46 -7.86 -10.15
C SER A 215 -13.55 -6.82 -9.51
N LEU A 216 -13.53 -5.61 -10.07
CA LEU A 216 -12.74 -4.47 -9.61
C LEU A 216 -13.46 -3.65 -8.54
N GLN A 217 -12.74 -3.38 -7.47
CA GLN A 217 -13.12 -2.44 -6.43
C GLN A 217 -12.14 -1.28 -6.39
N LEU A 218 -12.69 -0.08 -6.31
CA LEU A 218 -11.93 1.16 -6.22
C LEU A 218 -12.14 1.75 -4.84
N ARG A 219 -11.09 1.75 -4.03
CA ARG A 219 -11.07 2.41 -2.72
C ARG A 219 -10.42 3.79 -2.89
N PRO A 220 -11.16 4.90 -2.72
CA PRO A 220 -10.56 6.23 -2.65
C PRO A 220 -9.65 6.31 -1.42
N VAL A 221 -8.43 6.80 -1.60
CA VAL A 221 -7.43 6.99 -0.55
C VAL A 221 -6.74 8.34 -0.71
N ALA A 222 -6.02 8.78 0.32
CA ALA A 222 -5.34 10.07 0.35
C ALA A 222 -6.27 11.24 -0.02
N ASP A 223 -7.35 11.38 0.76
CA ASP A 223 -8.40 12.39 0.55
C ASP A 223 -9.02 12.35 -0.87
N GLY A 224 -9.13 11.13 -1.41
CA GLY A 224 -9.75 10.87 -2.71
C GLY A 224 -8.86 11.18 -3.92
N ARG A 225 -7.58 11.51 -3.73
CA ARG A 225 -6.66 11.81 -4.84
C ARG A 225 -6.19 10.56 -5.60
N LEU A 226 -6.24 9.41 -4.92
CA LEU A 226 -5.82 8.13 -5.47
C LEU A 226 -6.93 7.09 -5.33
N LEU A 227 -6.93 6.12 -6.25
CA LEU A 227 -7.73 4.91 -6.19
C LEU A 227 -6.81 3.73 -5.94
N GLU A 228 -7.07 2.99 -4.87
CA GLU A 228 -6.50 1.66 -4.71
C GLU A 228 -7.37 0.61 -5.41
N CYS A 229 -6.75 -0.19 -6.26
CA CYS A 229 -7.42 -1.18 -7.10
C CYS A 229 -7.38 -2.57 -6.45
N LEU A 230 -8.54 -3.04 -5.99
CA LEU A 230 -8.70 -4.26 -5.21
C LEU A 230 -9.64 -5.24 -5.90
N ALA A 231 -9.49 -6.53 -5.61
CA ALA A 231 -10.43 -7.58 -5.98
C ALA A 231 -11.53 -7.75 -4.90
N ALA A 232 -12.51 -8.62 -5.19
CA ALA A 232 -13.56 -9.08 -4.28
C ALA A 232 -13.09 -9.37 -2.84
N ASP A 233 -11.92 -9.99 -2.71
CA ASP A 233 -11.34 -10.42 -1.45
C ASP A 233 -10.48 -9.36 -0.74
N GLY A 234 -10.39 -8.15 -1.30
CA GLY A 234 -9.60 -7.06 -0.74
C GLY A 234 -8.10 -7.12 -1.02
N LEU A 235 -7.64 -8.09 -1.79
CA LEU A 235 -6.24 -8.13 -2.23
C LEU A 235 -6.08 -7.32 -3.52
N PRO A 236 -4.83 -7.01 -3.93
CA PRO A 236 -4.56 -6.41 -5.23
C PRO A 236 -5.25 -7.16 -6.37
N VAL A 237 -5.97 -6.42 -7.21
CA VAL A 237 -6.73 -7.00 -8.31
C VAL A 237 -5.80 -7.62 -9.37
N LEU A 238 -4.63 -7.02 -9.58
CA LEU A 238 -3.57 -7.61 -10.38
C LEU A 238 -2.71 -8.51 -9.51
N ARG A 239 -2.84 -9.82 -9.75
CA ARG A 239 -2.08 -10.86 -9.04
C ARG A 239 -1.88 -12.08 -9.92
N CYS A 240 -0.80 -12.81 -9.69
CA CYS A 240 -0.48 -14.05 -10.38
C CYS A 240 -0.22 -15.16 -9.36
N ALA A 241 -0.40 -16.41 -9.77
CA ALA A 241 0.09 -17.56 -9.02
C ALA A 241 1.45 -18.01 -9.61
N ARG A 242 2.41 -18.30 -8.74
CA ARG A 242 3.61 -19.05 -9.10
C ARG A 242 3.29 -20.53 -9.31
N PRO A 243 4.18 -21.30 -9.96
CA PRO A 243 4.02 -22.75 -10.10
C PRO A 243 3.86 -23.50 -8.78
N ASP A 244 4.41 -22.98 -7.68
CA ASP A 244 4.26 -23.53 -6.32
C ASP A 244 2.96 -23.11 -5.61
N GLY A 245 2.09 -22.37 -6.32
CA GLY A 245 0.83 -21.83 -5.79
C GLY A 245 0.99 -20.54 -4.98
N SER A 246 2.21 -20.07 -4.71
CA SER A 246 2.41 -18.84 -3.95
C SER A 246 2.03 -17.59 -4.77
N PRO A 247 1.37 -16.59 -4.15
CA PRO A 247 0.88 -15.44 -4.90
C PRO A 247 1.99 -14.43 -5.18
N ILE A 248 1.88 -13.77 -6.33
CA ILE A 248 2.59 -12.55 -6.68
C ILE A 248 1.55 -11.44 -6.80
N TYR A 249 1.71 -10.38 -6.03
CA TYR A 249 0.81 -9.24 -6.08
C TYR A 249 1.44 -8.07 -6.84
N TRP A 250 0.61 -7.36 -7.59
CA TRP A 250 0.93 -6.09 -8.23
C TRP A 250 -0.04 -5.04 -7.69
N PRO A 251 0.21 -4.50 -6.47
CA PRO A 251 -0.67 -3.51 -5.86
C PRO A 251 -0.70 -2.26 -6.73
N MET A 252 -1.88 -1.87 -7.21
CA MET A 252 -2.03 -0.68 -8.06
C MET A 252 -2.70 0.45 -7.28
N ARG A 253 -2.07 1.62 -7.26
CA ARG A 253 -2.69 2.88 -6.84
C ARG A 253 -2.61 3.89 -7.94
N LEU A 254 -3.76 4.41 -8.37
CA LEU A 254 -3.86 5.25 -9.55
C LEU A 254 -4.30 6.67 -9.18
N ALA A 255 -3.57 7.67 -9.63
CA ALA A 255 -4.13 9.01 -9.80
C ALA A 255 -4.88 9.06 -11.15
N ALA A 256 -5.99 9.78 -11.19
CA ALA A 256 -6.75 10.03 -12.42
C ALA A 256 -6.67 11.52 -12.79
N VAL A 257 -6.04 11.85 -13.91
CA VAL A 257 -5.88 13.24 -14.38
C VAL A 257 -6.20 13.28 -15.86
N GLU A 258 -7.15 14.13 -16.28
CA GLU A 258 -7.51 14.34 -17.69
C GLU A 258 -7.75 13.03 -18.47
N ARG A 259 -8.48 12.08 -17.86
CA ARG A 259 -8.78 10.74 -18.41
C ARG A 259 -7.56 9.82 -18.59
N ARG A 260 -6.42 10.15 -18.00
CA ARG A 260 -5.23 9.28 -17.92
C ARG A 260 -5.04 8.77 -16.50
N PHE A 261 -4.46 7.58 -16.39
CA PHE A 261 -4.11 6.95 -15.13
C PHE A 261 -2.61 6.96 -14.92
N TYR A 262 -2.19 7.37 -13.72
CA TYR A 262 -0.78 7.43 -13.33
C TYR A 262 -0.56 6.51 -12.12
N PRO A 263 0.13 5.37 -12.29
CA PRO A 263 0.42 4.45 -11.20
C PRO A 263 1.45 5.00 -10.23
N LEU A 264 1.13 4.94 -8.93
CA LEU A 264 2.04 5.26 -7.81
C LEU A 264 2.66 4.01 -7.18
N ARG A 265 1.94 2.89 -7.18
CA ARG A 265 2.39 1.59 -6.70
C ARG A 265 2.04 0.54 -7.73
#